data_AF-A0A2S6G4N3-F1
#
_entry.id   AF-A0A2S6G4N3-F1
#
_cell.length_a   1.000
_cell.length_b   1.000
_cell.length_c   1.000
_cell.angle_alpha   90.00
_cell.angle_beta   90.00
_cell.angle_gamma   90.00
#
_symmetry.space_group_name_H-M   'P 1'
#
loop_
_entity.id
_entity.type
_entity.pdbx_description
1 polymer ?
#
loop_
_entity_poly.entity_id
_entity_poly.type
_entity_poly.pdbx_seq_one_letter_code
_entity_poly.pdbx_strand_id
1 'polypeptide(L)'
;MGFKGGIVVRDCYGFTLIELITVIILIGVLSALGIGLFARSSAFSPMLVTQQLASATLLAQQAALAGQPNASVRIEHPAGSEPVFRAQFDPDGPGSTPPFILQEFTLPTGGVSITVNGNATPQSIDFDKLGRPADRTNRDISISGDSNFQVCVSSLGAVYGGVCSG
;
A
#
# COMPACT_ATOMS: atom_id res chain seq x y z
N MET A 1 31.89 -45.89 55.21
CA MET A 1 30.60 -45.22 54.92
C MET A 1 30.45 -45.10 53.41
N GLY A 2 29.62 -45.95 52.79
CA GLY A 2 29.35 -45.92 51.35
C GLY A 2 28.18 -44.99 51.02
N PHE A 3 28.37 -44.09 50.06
CA PHE A 3 27.33 -43.23 49.51
C PHE A 3 26.35 -44.06 48.66
N LYS A 4 25.07 -44.06 49.05
CA LYS A 4 23.96 -44.59 48.24
C LYS A 4 23.62 -43.56 47.15
N GLY A 5 24.10 -43.79 45.93
CA GLY A 5 23.64 -43.10 44.74
C GLY A 5 22.31 -43.71 44.27
N GLY A 6 21.20 -42.99 44.47
CA GLY A 6 19.91 -43.34 43.89
C GLY A 6 19.88 -42.98 42.41
N ILE A 7 19.73 -43.98 41.54
CA ILE A 7 19.53 -43.80 40.11
C ILE A 7 18.09 -43.32 39.90
N VAL A 8 17.92 -42.13 39.33
CA VAL A 8 16.61 -41.65 38.85
C VAL A 8 16.35 -42.31 37.49
N VAL A 9 15.38 -43.22 37.43
CA VAL A 9 14.92 -43.82 36.18
C VAL A 9 14.11 -42.77 35.42
N ARG A 10 14.54 -42.42 34.20
CA ARG A 10 13.76 -41.62 33.25
C ARG A 10 12.84 -42.56 32.48
N ASP A 11 11.53 -42.41 32.65
CA ASP A 11 10.56 -43.05 31.78
C ASP A 11 10.75 -42.54 30.35
N CYS A 12 11.18 -43.43 29.46
CA CYS A 12 11.15 -43.17 28.03
C CYS A 12 9.71 -43.42 27.56
N TYR A 13 8.87 -42.39 27.61
CA TYR A 13 7.56 -42.42 26.95
C TYR A 13 7.79 -42.48 25.44
N GLY A 14 7.57 -43.65 24.85
CA GLY A 14 7.57 -43.83 23.40
C GLY A 14 6.27 -43.31 22.79
N PHE A 15 6.38 -42.60 21.67
CA PHE A 15 5.23 -42.16 20.87
C PHE A 15 4.44 -43.38 20.39
N THR A 16 3.12 -43.35 20.48
CA THR A 16 2.27 -44.41 19.92
C THR A 16 2.24 -44.31 18.39
N LEU A 17 1.99 -45.44 17.69
CA LEU A 17 1.89 -45.44 16.22
C LEU A 17 0.83 -44.43 15.73
N ILE A 18 -0.30 -44.35 16.42
CA ILE A 18 -1.38 -43.42 16.08
C ILE A 18 -1.00 -41.95 16.32
N GLU A 19 -0.15 -41.69 17.32
CA GLU A 19 0.36 -40.34 17.57
C GLU A 19 1.35 -39.91 16.48
N LEU A 20 2.23 -40.83 16.06
CA LEU A 20 3.15 -40.56 14.94
C LEU A 20 2.39 -40.29 13.64
N ILE A 21 1.37 -41.10 13.31
CA ILE A 21 0.64 -40.96 12.05
C ILE A 21 -0.21 -39.68 12.01
N THR A 22 -0.78 -39.25 13.15
CA THR A 22 -1.54 -38.00 13.21
C THR A 22 -0.63 -36.78 13.08
N VAL A 23 0.57 -36.82 13.67
CA VAL A 23 1.57 -35.74 13.55
C VAL A 23 2.04 -35.56 12.11
N ILE A 24 2.35 -36.63 11.37
CA ILE A 24 2.78 -36.49 9.96
C ILE A 24 1.66 -35.98 9.05
N ILE A 25 0.40 -36.36 9.32
CA ILE A 25 -0.76 -35.86 8.58
C ILE A 25 -0.96 -34.36 8.89
N LEU A 26 -0.90 -33.97 10.16
CA LEU A 26 -1.02 -32.58 10.59
C LEU A 26 0.09 -31.71 9.98
N ILE A 27 1.35 -32.14 10.05
CA ILE A 27 2.47 -31.42 9.44
C ILE A 27 2.29 -31.35 7.92
N GLY A 28 1.81 -32.41 7.26
CA GLY A 28 1.52 -32.39 5.82
C GLY A 28 0.47 -31.35 5.42
N VAL A 29 -0.67 -31.32 6.14
CA VAL A 29 -1.74 -30.34 5.90
C VAL A 29 -1.27 -28.92 6.23
N LEU A 30 -0.63 -28.72 7.37
CA LEU A 30 -0.11 -27.41 7.79
C LEU A 30 1.00 -26.91 6.84
N SER A 31 1.82 -27.80 6.29
CA SER A 31 2.85 -27.41 5.31
C SER A 31 2.21 -26.97 4.00
N ALA A 32 1.22 -27.70 3.49
CA ALA A 32 0.52 -27.34 2.26
C ALA A 32 -0.27 -26.03 2.38
N LEU A 33 -0.96 -25.82 3.51
CA LEU A 33 -1.77 -24.61 3.75
C LEU A 33 -0.93 -23.42 4.23
N GLY A 34 0.14 -23.67 5.00
CA GLY A 34 1.00 -22.64 5.56
C GLY A 34 1.70 -21.82 4.48
N ILE A 35 2.24 -22.48 3.45
CA ILE A 35 2.90 -21.80 2.32
C ILE A 35 1.90 -20.92 1.55
N GLY A 36 0.65 -21.39 1.36
CA GLY A 36 -0.40 -20.62 0.69
C GLY A 36 -0.86 -19.38 1.46
N LEU A 37 -0.74 -19.38 2.80
CA LEU A 37 -1.11 -18.23 3.63
C LEU A 37 -0.05 -17.11 3.57
N PHE A 38 1.24 -17.46 3.52
CA PHE A 38 2.33 -16.49 3.39
C PHE A 38 2.41 -15.86 1.99
N ALA A 39 2.03 -16.60 0.94
CA ALA A 39 1.93 -16.04 -0.41
C ALA A 39 0.76 -15.06 -0.59
N ARG A 40 -0.20 -15.01 0.37
CA ARG A 40 -1.41 -14.16 0.27
C ARG A 40 -1.24 -12.77 0.86
N SER A 41 -0.11 -12.43 1.46
CA SER A 41 0.09 -11.11 2.10
C SER A 41 0.18 -9.93 1.12
N SER A 42 0.26 -10.17 -0.19
CA SER A 42 0.18 -9.14 -1.23
C SER A 42 -1.14 -9.24 -2.00
N ALA A 43 -2.29 -9.22 -1.31
CA ALA A 43 -3.59 -8.98 -1.96
C ALA A 43 -3.71 -7.51 -2.37
N PHE A 44 -2.80 -7.08 -3.24
CA PHE A 44 -2.72 -5.77 -3.82
C PHE A 44 -3.93 -5.54 -4.71
N SER A 45 -4.76 -4.55 -4.37
CA SER A 45 -6.02 -4.30 -5.05
C SER A 45 -5.91 -3.07 -5.96
N PRO A 46 -5.87 -3.24 -7.30
CA PRO A 46 -5.90 -2.12 -8.25
C PRO A 46 -7.14 -1.25 -8.10
N MET A 47 -8.24 -1.83 -7.62
CA MET A 47 -9.46 -1.10 -7.38
C MET A 47 -9.33 -0.17 -6.17
N LEU A 48 -8.73 -0.64 -5.07
CA LEU A 48 -8.52 0.17 -3.86
C LEU A 48 -7.62 1.37 -4.15
N VAL A 49 -6.40 1.09 -4.63
CA VAL A 49 -5.82 1.75 -5.81
C VAL A 49 -6.44 3.05 -6.29
N THR A 50 -7.18 2.84 -7.36
CA THR A 50 -7.94 3.82 -8.11
C THR A 50 -8.95 4.56 -7.24
N GLN A 51 -9.63 3.88 -6.31
CA GLN A 51 -10.66 4.48 -5.45
C GLN A 51 -10.06 5.50 -4.49
N GLN A 52 -8.96 5.18 -3.82
CA GLN A 52 -8.29 6.07 -2.87
C GLN A 52 -7.68 7.28 -3.59
N LEU A 53 -7.09 7.07 -4.76
CA LEU A 53 -6.57 8.15 -5.59
C LEU A 53 -7.71 9.04 -6.12
N ALA A 54 -8.82 8.45 -6.57
CA ALA A 54 -10.00 9.18 -7.01
C ALA A 54 -10.61 10.00 -5.86
N SER A 55 -10.67 9.46 -4.64
CA SER A 55 -11.14 10.25 -3.50
C SER A 55 -10.18 11.38 -3.14
N ALA A 56 -8.86 11.13 -3.13
CA ALA A 56 -7.87 12.17 -2.83
C ALA A 56 -7.94 13.32 -3.86
N THR A 57 -8.03 12.98 -5.16
CA THR A 57 -8.17 13.97 -6.24
C THR A 57 -9.46 14.75 -6.11
N LEU A 58 -10.59 14.11 -5.86
CA LEU A 58 -11.87 14.81 -5.64
C LEU A 58 -11.79 15.79 -4.46
N LEU A 59 -11.18 15.41 -3.34
CA LEU A 59 -11.01 16.32 -2.19
C LEU A 59 -10.12 17.53 -2.54
N ALA A 60 -9.00 17.31 -3.24
CA ALA A 60 -8.14 18.40 -3.68
C ALA A 60 -8.85 19.33 -4.68
N GLN A 61 -9.65 18.78 -5.61
CA GLN A 61 -10.48 19.55 -6.53
C GLN A 61 -11.51 20.40 -5.78
N GLN A 62 -12.20 19.82 -4.79
CA GLN A 62 -13.15 20.53 -3.95
C GLN A 62 -12.47 21.67 -3.20
N ALA A 63 -11.27 21.45 -2.65
CA ALA A 63 -10.49 22.51 -2.01
C ALA A 63 -10.12 23.63 -2.99
N ALA A 64 -9.68 23.29 -4.21
CA ALA A 64 -9.35 24.27 -5.25
C ALA A 64 -10.58 25.10 -5.67
N LEU A 65 -11.73 24.45 -5.84
CA LEU A 65 -13.02 25.10 -6.16
C LEU A 65 -13.55 25.95 -5.00
N ALA A 66 -13.24 25.59 -3.76
CA ALA A 66 -13.52 26.38 -2.57
C ALA A 66 -12.57 27.58 -2.42
N GLY A 67 -11.62 27.76 -3.36
CA GLY A 67 -10.67 28.87 -3.35
C GLY A 67 -9.47 28.66 -2.43
N GLN A 68 -9.23 27.43 -1.95
CA GLN A 68 -8.03 27.13 -1.18
C GLN A 68 -6.79 27.26 -2.08
N PRO A 69 -5.76 28.00 -1.65
CA PRO A 69 -4.54 28.17 -2.42
C PRO A 69 -3.75 26.85 -2.47
N ASN A 70 -3.10 26.58 -3.60
CA ASN A 70 -2.17 25.45 -3.79
C ASN A 70 -2.77 24.08 -3.41
N ALA A 71 -4.07 23.90 -3.69
CA ALA A 71 -4.73 22.61 -3.50
C ALA A 71 -4.10 21.55 -4.41
N SER A 72 -3.71 20.41 -3.84
CA SER A 72 -2.93 19.39 -4.52
C SER A 72 -3.21 17.99 -3.99
N VAL A 73 -2.91 17.00 -4.85
CA VAL A 73 -2.71 15.61 -4.41
C VAL A 73 -1.23 15.29 -4.40
N ARG A 74 -0.73 14.93 -3.21
CA ARG A 74 0.63 14.48 -2.99
C ARG A 74 0.69 12.96 -3.04
N ILE A 75 1.55 12.41 -3.87
CA ILE A 75 1.79 10.97 -4.00
C ILE A 75 3.18 10.69 -3.45
N GLU A 76 3.26 9.93 -2.38
CA GLU A 76 4.52 9.64 -1.70
C GLU A 76 4.67 8.15 -1.44
N HIS A 77 5.88 7.64 -1.64
CA HIS A 77 6.27 6.31 -1.21
C HIS A 77 7.60 6.46 -0.46
N PRO A 78 7.57 6.64 0.87
CA PRO A 78 8.79 6.68 1.66
C PRO A 78 9.47 5.31 1.63
N ALA A 79 10.80 5.26 1.55
CA ALA A 79 11.52 4.00 1.53
C ALA A 79 11.21 3.15 2.78
N GLY A 80 10.81 1.90 2.58
CA GLY A 80 10.46 0.98 3.67
C GLY A 80 9.14 1.30 4.38
N SER A 81 8.29 2.13 3.80
CA SER A 81 6.96 2.46 4.32
C SER A 81 5.89 2.23 3.26
N GLU A 82 4.63 2.15 3.69
CA GLU A 82 3.52 2.06 2.75
C GLU A 82 3.35 3.37 1.97
N PRO A 83 2.96 3.31 0.68
CA PRO A 83 2.66 4.48 -0.09
C PRO A 83 1.43 5.21 0.43
N VAL A 84 1.45 6.53 0.23
CA VAL A 84 0.46 7.44 0.76
C VAL A 84 0.00 8.39 -0.34
N PHE A 85 -1.31 8.58 -0.45
CA PHE A 85 -1.91 9.69 -1.17
C PHE A 85 -2.48 10.70 -0.18
N ARG A 86 -2.08 11.95 -0.30
CA ARG A 86 -2.60 13.04 0.54
C ARG A 86 -3.33 14.06 -0.32
N ALA A 87 -4.57 14.35 0.01
CA ALA A 87 -5.24 15.56 -0.43
C ALA A 87 -4.87 16.68 0.53
N GLN A 88 -4.35 17.78 0.01
CA GLN A 88 -3.85 18.88 0.84
C GLN A 88 -4.01 20.22 0.14
N PHE A 89 -3.83 21.31 0.89
CA PHE A 89 -3.63 22.64 0.34
C PHE A 89 -2.60 23.39 1.16
N ASP A 90 -2.02 24.43 0.58
CA ASP A 90 -0.98 25.21 1.22
C ASP A 90 -1.30 26.70 1.23
N PRO A 91 -1.61 27.29 2.41
CA PRO A 91 -1.95 28.71 2.52
C PRO A 91 -0.77 29.65 2.21
N ASP A 92 0.47 29.20 2.41
CA ASP A 92 1.67 30.03 2.37
C ASP A 92 2.43 29.92 1.03
N GLY A 93 2.12 28.90 0.22
CA GLY A 93 2.76 28.69 -1.09
C GLY A 93 2.95 27.21 -1.43
N PRO A 94 3.12 26.82 -2.70
CA PRO A 94 3.35 25.41 -3.03
C PRO A 94 4.65 24.91 -2.37
N GLY A 95 4.53 23.90 -1.49
CA GLY A 95 5.65 23.29 -0.80
C GLY A 95 5.99 23.89 0.58
N SER A 96 5.14 24.76 1.14
CA SER A 96 5.29 25.16 2.53
C SER A 96 5.04 23.97 3.45
N THR A 97 5.66 24.00 4.63
CA THR A 97 5.54 22.92 5.61
C THR A 97 5.21 23.51 6.98
N PRO A 98 4.17 23.01 7.68
CA PRO A 98 3.30 21.90 7.29
C PRO A 98 2.15 22.35 6.34
N PRO A 99 1.81 21.56 5.31
CA PRO A 99 0.59 21.79 4.53
C PRO A 99 -0.65 21.46 5.38
N PHE A 100 -1.81 21.98 4.99
CA PHE A 100 -3.07 21.54 5.57
C PHE A 100 -3.50 20.22 4.91
N ILE A 101 -3.53 19.13 5.69
CA ILE A 101 -3.92 17.81 5.21
C ILE A 101 -5.44 17.67 5.33
N LEU A 102 -6.13 17.54 4.19
CA LEU A 102 -7.57 17.31 4.13
C LEU A 102 -7.88 15.84 4.43
N GLN A 103 -7.13 14.95 3.80
CA GLN A 103 -7.28 13.51 3.97
C GLN A 103 -6.00 12.80 3.55
N GLU A 104 -5.65 11.76 4.29
CA GLU A 104 -4.57 10.85 3.98
C GLU A 104 -5.12 9.44 3.72
N PHE A 105 -4.60 8.80 2.68
CA PHE A 105 -4.88 7.42 2.33
C PHE A 105 -3.59 6.63 2.28
N THR A 106 -3.43 5.68 3.20
CA THR A 106 -2.34 4.71 3.20
C THR A 106 -2.77 3.47 2.43
N LEU A 107 -1.93 3.02 1.50
CA LEU A 107 -2.22 1.86 0.68
C LEU A 107 -1.45 0.65 1.23
N PRO A 108 -2.11 -0.47 1.58
CA PRO A 108 -1.43 -1.70 1.97
C PRO A 108 -0.95 -2.41 0.70
N THR A 109 0.31 -2.23 0.34
CA THR A 109 0.88 -2.68 -0.93
C THR A 109 1.98 -3.71 -0.78
N GLY A 110 2.63 -3.84 0.39
CA GLY A 110 3.50 -4.98 0.67
C GLY A 110 4.72 -5.07 -0.25
N GLY A 111 5.41 -3.94 -0.49
CA GLY A 111 6.68 -3.90 -1.23
C GLY A 111 6.57 -3.55 -2.72
N VAL A 112 5.52 -2.86 -3.14
CA VAL A 112 5.45 -2.28 -4.50
C VAL A 112 6.30 -1.02 -4.62
N SER A 113 6.62 -0.63 -5.85
CA SER A 113 7.14 0.69 -6.18
C SER A 113 6.07 1.52 -6.89
N ILE A 114 6.01 2.82 -6.61
CA ILE A 114 5.12 3.76 -7.30
C ILE A 114 5.96 4.75 -8.10
N THR A 115 5.58 4.95 -9.35
CA THR A 115 6.11 6.02 -10.20
C THR A 115 4.97 6.81 -10.82
N VAL A 116 5.22 8.07 -11.14
CA VAL A 116 4.28 8.93 -11.86
C VAL A 116 4.98 9.40 -13.13
N ASN A 117 4.43 9.05 -14.30
CA ASN A 117 5.05 9.29 -15.60
C ASN A 117 6.49 8.73 -15.70
N GLY A 118 6.80 7.66 -14.98
CA GLY A 118 8.14 7.07 -14.89
C GLY A 118 9.09 7.77 -13.92
N ASN A 119 8.67 8.87 -13.28
CA ASN A 119 9.44 9.55 -12.24
C ASN A 119 9.17 8.94 -10.86
N ALA A 120 10.22 8.87 -10.03
CA ALA A 120 10.09 8.42 -8.65
C ALA A 120 9.28 9.40 -7.79
N THR A 121 8.61 8.89 -6.76
CA THR A 121 7.96 9.68 -5.72
C THR A 121 8.99 10.42 -4.84
N PRO A 122 8.63 11.56 -4.22
CA PRO A 122 7.29 12.12 -4.14
C PRO A 122 6.93 13.02 -5.34
N GLN A 123 5.67 12.98 -5.75
CA GLN A 123 5.12 13.75 -6.87
C GLN A 123 3.88 14.52 -6.41
N SER A 124 3.59 15.66 -7.04
CA SER A 124 2.42 16.50 -6.73
C SER A 124 1.60 16.74 -7.99
N ILE A 125 0.28 16.75 -7.83
CA ILE A 125 -0.68 17.18 -8.86
C ILE A 125 -1.42 18.38 -8.28
N ASP A 126 -1.06 19.58 -8.74
CA ASP A 126 -1.69 20.83 -8.32
C ASP A 126 -2.97 21.08 -9.12
N PHE A 127 -4.00 21.60 -8.46
CA PHE A 127 -5.29 21.90 -9.06
C PHE A 127 -5.51 23.41 -9.15
N ASP A 128 -6.03 23.85 -10.29
CA ASP A 128 -6.41 25.24 -10.48
C ASP A 128 -7.78 25.56 -9.87
N LYS A 129 -8.15 26.84 -9.87
CA LYS A 129 -9.45 27.33 -9.34
C LYS A 129 -10.68 26.76 -10.04
N LEU A 130 -10.50 25.97 -11.10
CA LEU A 130 -11.56 25.29 -11.83
C LEU A 130 -11.58 23.79 -11.53
N GLY A 131 -10.80 23.33 -10.53
CA GLY A 131 -10.76 21.93 -10.09
C GLY A 131 -10.09 21.00 -11.11
N ARG A 132 -9.21 21.52 -11.97
CA ARG A 132 -8.52 20.71 -12.98
C ARG A 132 -7.01 20.79 -12.74
N PRO A 133 -6.21 19.77 -13.10
CA PRO A 133 -4.77 19.85 -13.00
C PRO A 133 -4.23 21.12 -13.65
N ALA A 134 -3.43 21.88 -12.89
CA ALA A 134 -3.00 23.22 -13.26
C ALA A 134 -2.15 23.22 -14.52
N ASP A 135 -1.33 22.19 -14.70
CA ASP A 135 -0.42 22.03 -15.83
C ASP A 135 -1.06 21.32 -17.04
N ARG A 136 -2.32 20.87 -16.93
CA ARG A 136 -3.09 20.29 -18.04
C ARG A 136 -2.47 19.07 -18.69
N THR A 137 -1.68 18.31 -17.94
CA THR A 137 -1.07 17.09 -18.48
C THR A 137 -1.66 15.84 -17.83
N ASN A 138 -1.54 14.74 -18.56
CA ASN A 138 -1.89 13.42 -18.09
C ASN A 138 -0.80 12.88 -17.14
N ARG A 139 -1.24 12.14 -16.13
CA ARG A 139 -0.37 11.48 -15.15
C ARG A 139 -0.70 9.99 -15.11
N ASP A 140 0.19 9.18 -15.66
CA ASP A 140 0.20 7.73 -15.53
C ASP A 140 0.89 7.36 -14.23
N ILE A 141 0.11 6.94 -13.24
CA ILE A 141 0.63 6.36 -12.00
C ILE A 141 0.82 4.85 -12.25
N SER A 142 2.08 4.41 -12.27
CA SER A 142 2.44 3.01 -12.41
C SER A 142 2.85 2.45 -11.06
N ILE A 143 2.23 1.32 -10.69
CA ILE A 143 2.52 0.63 -9.45
C ILE A 143 3.03 -0.77 -9.76
N SER A 144 4.28 -1.03 -9.42
CA SER A 144 5.00 -2.25 -9.81
C SER A 144 5.36 -3.11 -8.59
N GLY A 145 4.85 -4.34 -8.57
CA GLY A 145 5.17 -5.40 -7.60
C GLY A 145 5.03 -6.79 -8.27
N ASP A 146 4.36 -7.75 -7.61
CA ASP A 146 4.02 -9.06 -8.21
C ASP A 146 3.16 -8.95 -9.47
N SER A 147 2.33 -7.92 -9.53
CA SER A 147 1.57 -7.52 -10.71
C SER A 147 1.72 -6.02 -10.91
N ASN A 148 1.88 -5.60 -12.16
CA ASN A 148 1.96 -4.19 -12.51
C ASN A 148 0.57 -3.69 -12.92
N PHE A 149 0.15 -2.57 -12.38
CA PHE A 149 -1.04 -1.88 -12.88
C PHE A 149 -0.83 -0.38 -12.97
N GLN A 150 -1.69 0.24 -13.75
CA GLN A 150 -1.65 1.65 -14.04
C GLN A 150 -2.98 2.30 -13.68
N VAL A 151 -2.90 3.52 -13.18
CA VAL A 151 -4.02 4.41 -12.95
C VAL A 151 -3.70 5.71 -13.66
N CYS A 152 -4.64 6.26 -14.39
CA CYS A 152 -4.51 7.56 -15.02
C CYS A 152 -5.19 8.63 -14.18
N VAL A 153 -4.53 9.78 -14.03
CA VAL A 153 -5.16 11.06 -13.74
C VAL A 153 -5.06 11.91 -15.02
N SER A 154 -6.20 12.15 -15.65
CA SER A 154 -6.27 12.93 -16.90
C SER A 154 -5.98 14.42 -16.67
N SER A 155 -5.66 15.13 -17.74
CA SER A 155 -5.52 16.61 -17.78
C SER A 155 -6.77 17.39 -17.36
N LEU A 156 -7.92 16.73 -17.28
CA LEU A 156 -9.18 17.27 -16.77
C LEU A 156 -9.43 16.93 -15.29
N GLY A 157 -8.58 16.08 -14.69
CA GLY A 157 -8.67 15.66 -13.30
C GLY A 157 -9.54 14.43 -13.04
N ALA A 158 -10.02 13.76 -14.10
CA ALA A 158 -10.68 12.46 -13.96
C ALA A 158 -9.66 11.36 -13.66
N VAL A 159 -10.01 10.44 -12.75
CA VAL A 159 -9.19 9.31 -12.34
C VAL A 159 -9.84 8.00 -12.77
N TYR A 160 -9.07 7.13 -13.44
CA TYR A 160 -9.56 5.83 -13.89
C TYR A 160 -8.41 4.82 -14.02
N GLY A 161 -8.75 3.53 -13.97
CA GLY A 161 -7.76 2.46 -14.16
C GLY A 161 -7.31 2.34 -15.61
N GLY A 162 -6.02 2.06 -15.81
CA GLY A 162 -5.37 1.96 -17.12
C GLY A 162 -4.41 3.12 -17.41
N VAL A 163 -3.92 3.16 -18.65
CA VAL A 163 -3.09 4.27 -19.16
C VAL A 163 -3.96 5.46 -19.55
N CYS A 164 -3.39 6.65 -19.46
CA CYS A 164 -4.00 7.85 -19.96
C CYS A 164 -4.20 7.79 -21.47
N SER A 165 -5.45 7.64 -21.88
CA SER A 165 -5.85 7.70 -23.29
C SER A 165 -6.15 9.17 -23.61
N GLY A 166 -5.25 9.80 -24.37
CA GLY A 166 -5.38 11.20 -24.81
C GLY A 166 -6.45 11.39 -25.86
#